data_AF-T0GUF0-F1
#
_entry.id   AF-T0GUF0-F1
#
_cell.length_a   1.000
_cell.length_b   1.000
_cell.length_c   1.000
_cell.angle_alpha   90.00
_cell.angle_beta   90.00
_cell.angle_gamma   90.00
#
_symmetry.space_group_name_H-M   'P 1'
#
loop_
_entity.id
_entity.type
_entity.pdbx_description
1 polymer ?
#
loop_
_entity_poly.entity_id
_entity_poly.type
_entity_poly.pdbx_seq_one_letter_code
_entity_poly.pdbx_strand_id
1 'polypeptide(L)' 'MTQLFLDLPYFIMKVKTVGTKVLKENLSDYLRLVKEGETILVMERNRDQKTPTERLKTFYKEKKDFF' A
#
# COMPACT_ATOMS: atom_id res chain seq x y z
N MET A 1 17.49 6.39 -16.29
CA MET A 1 17.41 4.98 -15.86
C MET A 1 16.05 4.71 -15.19
N THR A 2 14.95 4.85 -15.93
CA THR A 2 13.58 4.68 -15.40
C THR A 2 12.59 4.12 -16.44
N GLN A 3 13.08 3.40 -17.45
CA GLN A 3 12.25 2.95 -18.58
C GLN A 3 12.53 1.49 -18.99
N LEU A 4 12.60 0.56 -18.01
CA LEU A 4 12.78 -0.87 -18.32
C LEU A 4 11.61 -1.76 -17.88
N PHE A 5 10.49 -1.17 -17.45
CA PHE A 5 9.32 -1.94 -16.96
C PHE A 5 8.07 -1.88 -17.85
N LEU A 6 8.11 -1.21 -19.01
CA LEU A 6 6.92 -1.00 -19.84
C LEU A 6 6.97 -1.65 -21.24
N ASP A 7 8.07 -2.28 -21.64
CA ASP A 7 8.21 -2.91 -22.97
C ASP A 7 8.22 -4.46 -22.91
N LEU A 8 7.27 -5.05 -22.18
CA LEU A 8 6.92 -6.46 -22.36
C LEU A 8 5.53 -6.56 -23.01
N PRO A 9 5.38 -7.34 -24.08
CA PRO A 9 4.16 -7.37 -24.90
C PRO A 9 3.01 -7.92 -24.07
N TYR A 10 2.08 -7.04 -23.66
CA TYR A 10 0.66 -7.32 -23.37
C TYR A 10 0.32 -8.71 -22.81
N PHE A 11 1.11 -9.24 -21.88
CA PHE A 11 0.70 -10.35 -21.06
C PHE A 11 -0.35 -9.74 -20.14
N ILE A 12 -1.62 -10.08 -20.33
CA ILE A 12 -2.70 -9.69 -19.41
C ILE A 12 -2.42 -10.44 -18.10
N MET A 13 -1.45 -9.94 -17.35
CA MET A 13 -1.11 -10.44 -16.03
C MET A 13 -2.28 -10.04 -15.14
N LYS A 14 -3.13 -11.00 -14.78
CA LYS A 14 -4.22 -10.78 -13.84
C LYS A 14 -3.60 -10.49 -12.46
N VAL A 15 -3.43 -9.21 -12.14
CA VAL A 15 -2.92 -8.78 -10.85
C VAL A 15 -4.08 -8.65 -9.87
N LYS A 16 -4.05 -9.41 -8.78
CA LYS A 16 -5.00 -9.22 -7.67
C LYS A 16 -4.42 -8.23 -6.66
N THR A 17 -5.16 -7.16 -6.40
CA THR A 17 -4.78 -6.18 -5.39
C THR A 17 -5.40 -6.55 -4.05
N VAL A 18 -4.59 -6.64 -2.99
CA VAL A 18 -5.04 -7.01 -1.64
C VAL A 18 -4.48 -6.04 -0.59
N GLY A 19 -5.28 -5.76 0.44
CA GLY A 19 -4.82 -5.01 1.61
C GLY A 19 -4.01 -5.87 2.57
N THR A 20 -2.99 -5.29 3.24
CA THR A 20 -2.15 -6.02 4.21
C THR A 20 -2.94 -6.74 5.31
N LYS A 21 -4.03 -6.14 5.77
CA LYS A 21 -4.92 -6.75 6.77
C LYS A 21 -5.56 -8.06 6.27
N VAL A 22 -6.13 -8.02 5.07
CA VAL A 22 -6.83 -9.18 4.46
C VAL A 22 -5.83 -10.28 4.08
N LEU A 23 -4.65 -9.87 3.59
CA LEU A 23 -3.54 -10.78 3.31
C LEU A 23 -3.11 -11.54 4.56
N LYS A 24 -2.96 -10.84 5.69
CA LYS A 24 -2.52 -11.44 6.95
C LYS A 24 -3.54 -12.45 7.49
N GLU A 25 -4.83 -12.17 7.33
CA GLU A 25 -5.92 -13.04 7.79
C GLU A 25 -6.06 -14.31 6.92
N ASN A 26 -5.73 -14.26 5.63
CA ASN A 26 -5.91 -15.37 4.67
C ASN A 26 -4.62 -15.77 3.95
N LEU A 27 -3.47 -15.69 4.64
CA LEU A 27 -2.14 -15.83 4.04
C LEU A 27 -1.96 -17.15 3.26
N SER A 28 -2.47 -18.25 3.81
CA SER A 28 -2.38 -19.58 3.17
C SER A 28 -3.04 -19.63 1.80
N ASP A 29 -4.16 -18.93 1.62
CA ASP A 29 -4.90 -18.94 0.36
C ASP A 29 -4.17 -18.13 -0.70
N TYR A 30 -3.62 -16.98 -0.30
CA TYR A 30 -2.81 -16.15 -1.20
C TYR A 30 -1.49 -16.85 -1.58
N LEU A 31 -0.87 -17.63 -0.69
CA LEU A 31 0.31 -18.43 -1.03
C LEU A 31 0.02 -19.51 -2.07
N ARG A 32 -1.19 -20.10 -2.06
CA ARG A 32 -1.62 -21.06 -3.11
C ARG A 32 -1.75 -20.36 -4.46
N LEU A 33 -2.34 -19.17 -4.50
CA LEU A 33 -2.46 -18.37 -5.72
C LEU A 33 -1.10 -17.98 -6.31
N VAL A 34 -0.15 -17.59 -5.45
CA VAL A 34 1.24 -17.29 -5.88
C VAL A 34 1.94 -18.54 -6.41
N LYS A 35 1.72 -19.70 -5.78
CA LYS A 35 2.26 -20.98 -6.26
C LYS A 35 1.71 -21.35 -7.65
N GLU A 36 0.48 -20.97 -7.96
CA GLU A 36 -0.17 -21.15 -9.27
C GLU A 36 0.30 -20.13 -10.33
N GLY A 37 1.16 -19.18 -9.95
CA GLY A 37 1.70 -18.16 -10.84
C GLY A 37 0.88 -16.87 -10.91
N GLU A 38 -0.13 -16.69 -10.03
CA GLU A 38 -0.81 -15.41 -9.90
C GLU A 38 0.11 -14.36 -9.24
N THR A 39 0.02 -13.12 -9.71
CA THR A 39 0.72 -12.00 -9.09
C THR A 39 -0.24 -11.23 -8.18
N ILE A 40 0.19 -11.02 -6.94
CA ILE A 40 -0.57 -10.29 -5.93
C ILE A 40 0.11 -8.96 -5.63
N LEU A 41 -0.62 -7.87 -5.82
CA LEU A 41 -0.20 -6.52 -5.43
C LEU A 41 -0.71 -6.22 -4.02
N VAL A 42 0.21 -6.11 -3.08
CA VAL A 42 -0.12 -5.80 -1.68
C VAL A 42 -0.07 -4.30 -1.48
N MET A 43 -1.21 -3.72 -1.08
CA MET A 43 -1.30 -2.30 -0.74
C MET A 43 -1.52 -2.11 0.75
N GLU A 44 -0.73 -1.22 1.35
CA GLU A 44 -0.93 -0.76 2.71
C GLU A 44 -1.36 0.69 2.71
N ARG A 45 -2.52 0.98 3.31
CA ARG A 45 -2.88 2.36 3.61
C ARG A 45 -2.08 2.77 4.82
N ASN A 46 -1.03 3.57 4.59
CA ASN A 46 -0.24 4.16 5.65
C ASN A 46 -1.12 5.12 6.46
N ARG A 47 -1.63 4.64 7.60
CA ARG A 47 -2.51 5.41 8.50
C ARG A 47 -1.76 6.54 9.22
N ASP A 48 -0.43 6.53 9.17
CA ASP A 48 0.43 7.51 9.87
C ASP A 48 0.75 8.75 9.03
N GLN A 49 0.24 8.84 7.80
CA GLN A 49 0.14 10.14 7.16
C GLN A 49 -1.00 10.93 7.81
N LYS A 50 -0.71 11.56 8.97
CA LYS A 50 -1.51 12.68 9.46
C LYS A 50 -1.77 13.58 8.27
N THR A 51 -3.05 13.78 7.97
CA THR A 51 -3.43 14.70 6.90
C THR A 51 -2.77 16.06 7.14
N PRO A 52 -2.47 16.87 6.11
CA PRO A 52 -1.90 18.21 6.30
C PRO A 52 -2.64 19.01 7.37
N THR A 53 -3.96 18.84 7.44
CA THR A 53 -4.87 19.42 8.42
C THR A 53 -4.59 18.96 9.86
N GLU A 54 -4.36 17.67 10.10
CA GLU A 54 -4.05 17.14 11.43
C GLU A 54 -2.65 17.55 11.90
N ARG A 55 -1.67 17.64 10.98
CA ARG A 55 -0.33 18.18 11.30
C ARG A 55 -0.44 19.64 11.76
N LEU A 56 -1.20 20.47 11.05
CA LEU A 56 -1.43 21.86 11.42
C LEU A 56 -2.12 21.99 12.78
N LYS A 57 -3.18 21.20 13.05
CA LYS A 57 -3.83 21.19 14.37
C LYS A 57 -2.88 20.82 15.50
N THR A 58 -1.98 19.85 15.27
CA THR A 58 -0.97 19.47 16.28
C THR A 58 0.02 20.62 16.52
N PHE A 59 0.50 21.26 15.44
CA PHE A 59 1.42 22.40 15.51
C PHE A 59 0.82 23.61 16.23
N TYR A 60 -0.43 23.99 15.94
CA TYR A 60 -1.10 25.10 16.61
C TYR A 60 -1.34 24.84 18.10
N LYS A 61 -1.63 23.58 18.47
CA LYS A 61 -1.78 23.19 19.87
C LYS A 61 -0.45 23.33 20.63
N GLU A 62 0.62 22.78 20.07
CA GLU A 62 1.98 22.86 20.63
C GLU A 62 2.47 24.32 20.76
N LYS A 63 2.14 25.19 19.80
CA LYS A 63 2.45 26.62 19.88
C LYS A 63 1.64 27.36 20.94
N LYS A 64 0.38 26.98 21.18
CA LYS A 64 -0.44 27.57 22.25
C LYS A 64 0.07 27.23 23.63
N ASP A 65 0.58 26.01 23.82
CA ASP A 65 1.10 25.57 25.12
C ASP A 65 2.48 26.18 25.45
N PHE A 66 3.11 26.88 24.48
CA PHE A 66 4.43 27.52 24.63
C PHE A 66 4.36 29.00 25.03
N PHE A 67 3.20 29.66 24.90
CA PHE A 67 2.97 31.07 25.28
C PHE A 67 2.09 31.16 26.53
#